data_AF-A0AAW6JID0-F1
#
_entry.id   AF-A0AAW6JID0-F1
#
_cell.length_a   1.000
_cell.length_b   1.000
_cell.length_c   1.000
_cell.angle_alpha   90.00
_cell.angle_beta   90.00
_cell.angle_gamma   90.00
#
_symmetry.space_group_name_H-M   'P 1'
#
loop_
_entity.id
_entity.type
_entity.pdbx_description
1 polymer ?
#
loop_
_entity_poly.entity_id
_entity_poly.type
_entity_poly.pdbx_seq_one_letter_code
_entity_poly.pdbx_strand_id
1 'polypeptide(L)'
;MGESGRFPALARVFVRNVDKAGLEVITQYFIAHPELQLPDPEVAARIFLGTLIHFTIIQNMLHSQDILPMESDRLIDNLVNLITSNKGDIHGNRYSGTRHKSPRRKRTPGGKFQADYGDESKKLRSIRLTDTAWTKLDELATANNVTRSEMIEIFARQGFGDVQQSRK
;
A
#
# COMPACT_ATOMS: atom_id res chain seq x y z
N MET A 1 0.76 34.45 -24.67
CA MET A 1 1.63 35.12 -23.67
C MET A 1 0.74 35.97 -22.77
N GLY A 2 0.39 35.46 -21.60
CA GLY A 2 -0.61 36.08 -20.71
C GLY A 2 -0.11 37.35 -20.01
N GLU A 3 -0.98 37.99 -19.23
CA GLU A 3 -0.72 39.22 -18.48
C GLU A 3 0.53 39.17 -17.58
N SER A 4 1.03 37.98 -17.24
CA SER A 4 2.29 37.78 -16.52
C SER A 4 3.53 38.33 -17.26
N GLY A 5 3.52 38.35 -18.60
CA GLY A 5 4.56 39.01 -19.40
C GLY A 5 4.42 40.54 -19.42
N ARG A 6 3.20 41.04 -19.22
CA ARG A 6 2.85 42.47 -19.22
C ARG A 6 3.05 43.11 -17.84
N PHE A 7 2.86 42.33 -16.76
CA PHE A 7 2.96 42.79 -15.37
C PHE A 7 3.84 41.84 -14.52
N PRO A 8 5.17 41.83 -14.77
CA PRO A 8 6.09 40.92 -14.08
C PRO A 8 6.22 41.19 -12.57
N ALA A 9 5.85 42.38 -12.10
CA ALA A 9 5.79 42.70 -10.67
C ALA A 9 4.61 41.97 -9.99
N LEU A 10 3.43 41.96 -10.62
CA LEU A 10 2.25 41.28 -10.10
C LEU A 10 2.45 39.76 -10.05
N ALA A 11 3.03 39.19 -11.11
CA ALA A 11 3.37 37.77 -11.16
C ALA A 11 4.34 37.37 -10.02
N ARG A 12 5.34 38.20 -9.74
CA ARG A 12 6.29 37.96 -8.64
C ARG A 12 5.64 38.05 -7.25
N VAL A 13 4.73 39.01 -7.05
CA VAL A 13 3.99 39.15 -5.80
C VAL A 13 3.07 37.94 -5.59
N PHE A 14 2.38 37.48 -6.64
CA PHE A 14 1.54 36.28 -6.58
C PHE A 14 2.35 35.04 -6.19
N VAL A 15 3.44 34.75 -6.90
CA VAL A 15 4.29 33.58 -6.59
C VAL A 15 4.83 33.65 -5.16
N ARG A 16 5.25 34.84 -4.71
CA ARG A 16 5.83 35.02 -3.37
C ARG A 16 4.81 34.83 -2.24
N ASN A 17 3.59 35.30 -2.44
CA ASN A 17 2.60 35.38 -1.35
C ASN A 17 1.59 34.23 -1.38
N VAL A 18 1.36 33.62 -2.54
CA VAL A 18 0.36 32.57 -2.73
C VAL A 18 1.05 31.23 -2.92
N ASP A 19 1.80 31.06 -4.02
CA ASP A 19 2.41 29.76 -4.35
C ASP A 19 3.46 29.34 -3.31
N LYS A 20 4.38 30.25 -2.97
CA LYS A 20 5.43 29.96 -2.00
C LYS A 20 4.86 29.68 -0.61
N ALA A 21 3.88 30.46 -0.16
CA ALA A 21 3.27 30.28 1.16
C ALA A 21 2.52 28.94 1.24
N GLY A 22 1.73 28.59 0.23
CA GLY A 22 1.02 27.30 0.17
C GLY A 22 1.99 26.12 0.10
N LEU A 23 3.06 26.24 -0.70
CA LEU A 23 4.08 25.21 -0.80
C LEU A 23 4.82 25.01 0.53
N GLU A 24 5.25 26.08 1.19
CA GLU A 24 5.93 26.01 2.48
C GLU A 24 5.07 25.32 3.54
N VAL A 25 3.77 25.60 3.61
CA VAL A 25 2.85 24.95 4.55
C VAL A 25 2.78 23.43 4.31
N ILE A 26 2.62 23.01 3.06
CA ILE A 26 2.53 21.58 2.72
C ILE A 26 3.88 20.88 2.93
N THR A 27 4.98 21.52 2.55
CA THR A 27 6.33 21.00 2.79
C THR A 27 6.60 20.82 4.27
N GLN A 28 6.24 21.79 5.12
CA GLN A 28 6.38 21.67 6.57
C GLN A 28 5.50 20.55 7.14
N TYR A 29 4.28 20.39 6.63
CA TYR A 29 3.43 19.27 6.99
C TYR A 29 4.09 17.93 6.65
N PHE A 30 4.65 17.76 5.46
CA PHE A 30 5.34 16.53 5.09
C PHE A 30 6.63 16.28 5.88
N ILE A 31 7.39 17.32 6.23
CA ILE A 31 8.56 17.22 7.11
C ILE A 31 8.15 16.74 8.52
N ALA A 32 7.03 17.23 9.03
CA ALA A 32 6.50 16.87 10.34
C ALA A 32 5.97 15.42 10.42
N HIS A 33 5.75 14.76 9.28
CA HIS A 33 5.18 13.41 9.18
C HIS A 33 6.12 12.44 8.45
N PRO A 34 7.28 12.11 9.05
CA PRO A 34 8.29 11.23 8.44
C PRO A 34 7.77 9.81 8.16
N GLU A 35 6.67 9.38 8.80
CA GLU A 35 6.00 8.10 8.54
C GLU A 35 5.47 7.97 7.10
N LEU A 36 5.30 9.08 6.38
CA LEU A 36 4.93 9.08 4.96
C LEU A 36 6.06 8.58 4.05
N GLN A 37 7.31 8.53 4.54
CA GLN A 37 8.47 8.03 3.80
C GLN A 37 8.66 8.71 2.44
N LEU A 38 8.47 10.03 2.40
CA LEU A 38 8.68 10.83 1.20
C LEU A 38 10.18 11.14 1.05
N PRO A 39 10.84 10.72 -0.05
CA PRO A 39 12.29 10.94 -0.23
C PRO A 39 12.68 12.41 -0.25
N ASP A 40 11.81 13.25 -0.81
CA ASP A 40 11.96 14.70 -0.87
C ASP A 40 10.60 15.37 -0.59
N PRO A 41 10.39 15.92 0.62
CA PRO A 41 9.14 16.57 1.01
C PRO A 41 8.78 17.80 0.16
N GLU A 42 9.77 18.53 -0.34
CA GLU A 42 9.55 19.74 -1.13
C GLU A 42 9.06 19.37 -2.54
N VAL A 43 9.70 18.37 -3.16
CA VAL A 43 9.26 17.83 -4.46
C VAL A 43 7.88 17.20 -4.33
N ALA A 44 7.61 16.43 -3.27
CA ALA A 44 6.29 15.85 -3.03
C ALA A 44 5.21 16.93 -2.87
N ALA A 45 5.49 18.01 -2.15
CA ALA A 45 4.56 19.14 -1.99
C ALA A 45 4.26 19.84 -3.33
N ARG A 46 5.28 20.02 -4.19
CA ARG A 46 5.09 20.58 -5.54
C ARG A 46 4.21 19.69 -6.41
N ILE A 47 4.41 18.38 -6.37
CA ILE A 47 3.58 17.41 -7.13
C ILE A 47 2.14 17.45 -6.61
N PHE A 48 1.94 17.44 -5.30
CA PHE A 48 0.62 17.48 -4.68
C PHE A 48 -0.15 18.75 -5.08
N LEU A 49 0.43 19.91 -4.79
CA LEU A 49 -0.19 21.21 -5.07
C LEU A 49 -0.37 21.43 -6.58
N GLY A 50 0.63 21.06 -7.39
CA GLY A 50 0.59 21.18 -8.83
C GLY A 50 -0.54 20.37 -9.47
N THR A 51 -0.81 19.18 -8.94
CA THR A 51 -1.92 18.33 -9.42
C THR A 51 -3.28 19.00 -9.17
N LEU A 52 -3.48 19.58 -7.98
CA LEU A 52 -4.72 20.29 -7.62
C LEU A 52 -4.93 21.56 -8.46
N ILE A 53 -3.86 22.34 -8.67
CA ILE A 53 -3.89 23.54 -9.51
C ILE A 53 -4.20 23.15 -10.96
N HIS A 54 -3.51 22.15 -11.51
CA HIS A 54 -3.74 21.67 -12.87
C HIS A 54 -5.20 21.22 -13.06
N PHE A 55 -5.73 20.43 -12.13
CA PHE A 55 -7.14 20.02 -12.14
C PHE A 55 -8.09 21.22 -12.14
N THR A 56 -7.84 22.20 -11.27
CA THR A 56 -8.66 23.42 -11.17
C THR A 56 -8.63 24.24 -12.45
N ILE A 57 -7.45 24.41 -13.07
CA ILE A 57 -7.32 25.13 -14.35
C ILE A 57 -8.15 24.43 -15.43
N ILE A 58 -7.97 23.11 -15.57
CA ILE A 58 -8.63 22.33 -16.61
C ILE A 58 -10.16 22.33 -16.41
N GLN A 59 -10.65 22.01 -15.22
CA GLN A 59 -12.09 21.93 -14.96
C GLN A 59 -12.79 23.29 -14.89
N ASN A 60 -12.19 24.28 -14.22
CA ASN A 60 -12.89 25.52 -13.89
C ASN A 60 -12.54 26.68 -14.83
N MET A 61 -11.29 26.78 -15.28
CA MET A 61 -10.88 27.87 -16.17
C MET A 61 -11.04 27.52 -17.65
N LEU A 62 -10.84 26.25 -18.01
CA LEU A 62 -10.96 25.76 -19.38
C LEU A 62 -12.28 25.02 -19.63
N HIS A 63 -13.18 24.99 -18.64
CA HIS A 63 -14.52 24.41 -18.72
C HIS A 63 -14.56 22.99 -19.30
N SER A 64 -13.57 22.15 -18.94
CA SER A 64 -13.47 20.79 -19.49
C SER A 64 -14.45 19.78 -18.90
N GLN A 65 -15.41 20.21 -18.07
CA GLN A 65 -16.30 19.30 -17.33
C GLN A 65 -17.08 18.37 -18.26
N ASP A 66 -17.44 18.85 -19.46
CA ASP A 66 -18.18 18.06 -20.46
C ASP A 66 -17.27 17.12 -21.29
N ILE A 67 -15.95 17.35 -21.28
CA ILE A 67 -14.97 16.63 -22.11
C ILE A 67 -14.18 15.62 -21.28
N LEU A 68 -13.79 16.00 -20.07
CA LEU A 68 -13.00 15.23 -19.12
C LEU A 68 -13.63 15.32 -17.72
N PRO A 69 -14.86 14.79 -17.54
CA PRO A 69 -15.54 14.83 -16.25
C PRO A 69 -14.74 14.05 -15.20
N MET A 70 -14.49 14.68 -14.07
CA MET A 70 -13.85 14.05 -12.93
C MET A 70 -14.26 14.76 -11.64
N GLU A 71 -14.78 13.97 -10.71
CA GLU A 71 -15.13 14.43 -9.36
C GLU A 71 -13.88 14.86 -8.58
N SER A 72 -13.98 16.01 -7.92
CA SER A 72 -12.87 16.58 -7.15
C SER A 72 -12.45 15.68 -5.99
N ASP A 73 -13.41 15.16 -5.22
CA ASP A 73 -13.16 14.24 -4.11
C ASP A 73 -12.43 12.97 -4.58
N ARG A 74 -12.83 12.43 -5.73
CA ARG A 74 -12.16 11.26 -6.32
C ARG A 74 -10.69 11.55 -6.64
N LEU A 75 -10.35 12.75 -7.14
CA LEU A 75 -8.95 13.10 -7.38
C LEU A 75 -8.18 13.26 -6.06
N ILE A 76 -8.77 13.93 -5.09
CA ILE A 76 -8.14 14.18 -3.78
C ILE A 76 -7.86 12.86 -3.06
N ASP A 77 -8.85 11.98 -2.97
CA ASP A 77 -8.71 10.68 -2.30
C ASP A 77 -7.57 9.85 -2.92
N ASN A 78 -7.51 9.80 -4.25
CA ASN A 78 -6.48 9.04 -4.95
C ASN A 78 -5.10 9.69 -4.82
N LEU A 79 -5.02 11.01 -4.80
CA LEU A 79 -3.76 11.73 -4.61
C LEU A 79 -3.23 11.55 -3.18
N VAL A 80 -4.10 11.59 -2.18
CA VAL A 80 -3.76 11.28 -0.79
C VAL A 80 -3.29 9.84 -0.69
N ASN A 81 -4.06 8.88 -1.21
CA ASN A 81 -3.69 7.46 -1.23
C ASN A 81 -2.31 7.25 -1.85
N LEU A 82 -2.02 7.91 -2.98
CA LEU A 82 -0.73 7.82 -3.67
C LEU A 82 0.43 8.34 -2.80
N ILE A 83 0.27 9.47 -2.12
CA ILE A 83 1.32 10.03 -1.25
C ILE A 83 1.48 9.20 0.03
N THR A 84 0.41 8.59 0.52
CA THR A 84 0.45 7.71 1.69
C THR A 84 0.82 6.26 1.36
N SER A 85 0.88 5.87 0.08
CA SER A 85 1.15 4.49 -0.34
C SER A 85 2.56 4.00 0.03
N ASN A 86 3.47 4.93 0.27
CA ASN A 86 4.81 4.66 0.81
C ASN A 86 4.82 4.36 2.31
N LYS A 87 3.69 4.50 3.03
CA LYS A 87 3.52 3.87 4.34
C LYS A 87 3.61 2.37 4.09
N GLY A 88 4.84 1.86 4.14
CA GLY A 88 5.18 0.49 3.79
C GLY A 88 4.12 -0.42 4.39
N ASP A 89 3.45 -1.18 3.51
CA ASP A 89 2.38 -2.08 3.89
C ASP A 89 2.72 -2.73 5.23
N ILE A 90 1.89 -2.49 6.26
CA ILE A 90 1.90 -3.32 7.47
C ILE A 90 1.63 -4.79 7.06
N HIS A 91 1.03 -5.01 5.89
CA HIS A 91 1.11 -6.26 5.14
C HIS A 91 2.46 -6.43 4.44
N GLY A 92 3.50 -6.62 5.25
CA GLY A 92 4.88 -6.79 4.80
C GLY A 92 5.00 -7.67 3.57
N ASN A 93 5.64 -7.13 2.55
CA ASN A 93 6.41 -7.85 1.53
C ASN A 93 5.88 -9.27 1.21
N ARG A 94 4.66 -9.34 0.66
CA ARG A 94 4.01 -10.60 0.22
C ARG A 94 4.80 -11.37 -0.86
N TYR A 95 5.92 -10.81 -1.32
CA TYR A 95 6.80 -11.36 -2.36
C TYR A 95 8.28 -11.38 -1.96
N SER A 96 8.62 -11.47 -0.66
CA SER A 96 10.02 -11.63 -0.22
C SER A 96 10.61 -13.02 -0.50
N GLY A 97 9.75 -14.04 -0.68
CA GLY A 97 10.15 -15.44 -0.85
C GLY A 97 10.96 -15.74 -2.12
N THR A 98 11.03 -14.81 -3.08
CA THR A 98 11.81 -14.99 -4.31
C THR A 98 13.21 -14.35 -4.26
N ARG A 99 13.51 -13.55 -3.23
CA ARG A 99 14.82 -12.86 -3.11
C ARG A 99 15.91 -13.76 -2.56
N HIS A 100 15.56 -14.67 -1.66
CA HIS A 100 16.44 -15.76 -1.28
C HIS A 100 16.22 -16.94 -2.23
N LYS A 101 16.95 -16.92 -3.37
CA LYS A 101 17.10 -18.15 -4.16
C LYS A 101 17.64 -19.22 -3.22
N SER A 102 16.86 -20.29 -3.04
CA SER A 102 17.35 -21.47 -2.35
C SER A 102 18.68 -21.91 -2.97
N PRO A 103 19.66 -22.40 -2.18
CA PRO A 103 20.91 -22.89 -2.72
C PRO A 103 20.65 -23.86 -3.88
N ARG A 104 21.43 -23.74 -4.96
CA ARG A 104 21.28 -24.62 -6.12
C ARG A 104 21.38 -26.08 -5.64
N ARG A 105 20.28 -26.82 -5.74
CA ARG A 105 20.14 -28.19 -5.26
C ARG A 105 21.31 -29.05 -5.75
N LYS A 106 21.95 -29.79 -4.84
CA LYS A 106 23.11 -30.63 -5.16
C LYS A 106 22.76 -31.63 -6.26
N ARG A 107 23.72 -31.97 -7.12
CA ARG A 107 23.54 -32.95 -8.21
C ARG A 107 24.38 -34.17 -7.92
N THR A 108 23.86 -35.34 -8.31
CA THR A 108 24.63 -36.58 -8.32
C THR A 108 25.65 -36.55 -9.47
N PRO A 109 26.68 -37.40 -9.45
CA PRO A 109 27.68 -37.50 -10.53
C PRO A 109 27.06 -37.81 -11.91
N GLY A 110 25.88 -38.43 -11.94
CA GLY A 110 25.10 -38.70 -13.16
C GLY A 110 24.18 -37.55 -13.60
N GLY A 111 24.36 -36.34 -13.05
CA GLY A 111 23.62 -35.13 -13.44
C GLY A 111 22.19 -35.01 -12.90
N LYS A 112 21.70 -36.01 -12.17
CA LYS A 112 20.36 -35.96 -11.55
C LYS A 112 20.39 -35.10 -10.29
N PHE A 113 19.27 -34.46 -9.96
CA PHE A 113 19.16 -33.71 -8.71
C PHE A 113 19.21 -34.66 -7.51
N GLN A 114 20.06 -34.34 -6.54
CA GLN A 114 20.16 -35.05 -5.27
C GLN A 114 19.07 -34.50 -4.33
N ALA A 115 18.41 -35.38 -3.60
CA ALA A 115 17.51 -34.97 -2.55
C ALA A 115 18.34 -34.53 -1.33
N ASP A 116 18.13 -33.32 -0.82
CA ASP A 116 18.82 -32.80 0.39
C ASP A 116 18.15 -33.27 1.70
N TYR A 117 17.22 -34.22 1.62
CA TYR A 117 16.67 -34.88 2.80
C TYR A 117 17.67 -35.97 3.20
N GLY A 118 18.13 -35.98 4.46
CA GLY A 118 18.89 -37.12 5.01
C GLY A 118 18.02 -38.38 5.09
N ASP A 119 18.28 -39.27 6.06
CA ASP A 119 17.53 -40.53 6.26
C ASP A 119 16.05 -40.37 6.68
N GLU A 120 15.52 -39.14 6.74
CA GLU A 120 14.13 -38.91 7.11
C GLU A 120 13.18 -39.04 5.91
N SER A 121 12.34 -40.07 5.96
CA SER A 121 11.22 -40.24 5.03
C SER A 121 10.16 -39.14 5.22
N LYS A 122 9.87 -38.40 4.16
CA LYS A 122 8.88 -37.32 4.16
C LYS A 122 7.48 -37.88 4.43
N LYS A 123 6.97 -37.72 5.66
CA LYS A 123 5.55 -38.01 5.96
C LYS A 123 4.67 -36.87 5.43
N LEU A 124 4.10 -37.06 4.25
CA LEU A 124 3.00 -36.21 3.77
C LEU A 124 1.79 -36.41 4.68
N ARG A 125 1.48 -35.45 5.54
CA ARG A 125 0.18 -35.41 6.22
C ARG A 125 -0.79 -34.64 5.34
N SER A 126 -1.73 -35.33 4.70
CA SER A 126 -2.91 -34.68 4.13
C SER A 126 -3.81 -34.27 5.30
N ILE A 127 -3.87 -32.97 5.60
CA ILE A 127 -4.85 -32.46 6.55
C ILE A 127 -6.17 -32.33 5.78
N ARG A 128 -7.08 -33.28 6.01
CA ARG A 128 -8.50 -33.12 5.66
C ARG A 128 -9.23 -32.64 6.91
N LEU A 129 -9.81 -31.45 6.84
CA LEU A 129 -10.74 -30.98 7.86
C LEU A 129 -12.01 -31.84 7.78
N THR A 130 -12.44 -32.39 8.90
CA THR A 130 -13.74 -33.08 9.00
C THR A 130 -14.87 -32.06 8.85
N ASP A 131 -16.07 -32.50 8.46
CA ASP A 131 -17.23 -31.60 8.35
C ASP A 131 -17.52 -30.85 9.67
N THR A 132 -17.29 -31.53 10.80
CA THR A 132 -17.36 -30.95 12.15
C THR A 132 -16.31 -29.87 12.43
N ALA A 133 -15.17 -29.90 11.74
CA ALA A 133 -14.15 -28.86 11.84
C ALA A 133 -14.52 -27.65 10.98
N TRP A 134 -15.16 -27.87 9.82
CA TRP A 134 -15.67 -26.81 8.97
C TRP A 134 -16.81 -26.02 9.61
N THR A 135 -17.73 -26.69 10.31
CA THR A 135 -18.83 -26.01 11.01
C THR A 135 -18.31 -25.12 12.14
N LYS A 136 -17.39 -25.63 12.97
CA LYS A 136 -16.76 -24.85 14.04
C LYS A 136 -15.98 -23.65 13.50
N LEU A 137 -15.34 -23.82 12.34
CA LEU A 137 -14.60 -22.74 11.70
C LEU A 137 -15.55 -21.65 11.20
N ASP A 138 -16.76 -22.00 10.77
CA ASP A 138 -17.78 -21.03 10.38
C ASP A 138 -18.38 -20.27 11.57
N GLU A 139 -18.64 -20.97 12.67
CA GLU A 139 -19.10 -20.35 13.92
C GLU A 139 -18.08 -19.33 14.44
N LEU A 140 -16.79 -19.68 14.39
CA LEU A 140 -15.74 -18.76 14.79
C LEU A 140 -15.63 -17.58 13.82
N ALA A 141 -15.75 -17.82 12.51
CA ALA A 141 -15.63 -16.80 11.47
C ALA A 141 -16.73 -15.73 11.63
N THR A 142 -17.97 -16.18 11.83
CA THR A 142 -19.13 -15.31 12.09
C THR A 142 -18.98 -14.53 13.40
N ALA A 143 -18.51 -15.15 14.48
CA ALA A 143 -18.27 -14.47 15.76
C ALA A 143 -17.22 -13.36 15.67
N ASN A 144 -16.27 -13.46 14.74
CA ASN A 144 -15.18 -12.50 14.55
C ASN A 144 -15.41 -11.57 13.33
N ASN A 145 -16.58 -11.62 12.69
CA ASN A 145 -16.90 -10.85 11.47
C ASN A 145 -15.86 -11.02 10.35
N VAL A 146 -15.30 -12.22 10.20
CA VAL A 146 -14.34 -12.56 9.14
C VAL A 146 -14.86 -13.74 8.33
N THR A 147 -14.30 -13.94 7.14
CA THR A 147 -14.64 -15.12 6.32
C THR A 147 -13.92 -16.37 6.82
N ARG A 148 -14.46 -17.55 6.49
CA ARG A 148 -13.82 -18.84 6.80
C ARG A 148 -12.36 -18.90 6.29
N SER A 149 -12.11 -18.38 5.10
CA SER A 149 -10.77 -18.34 4.50
C SER A 149 -9.81 -17.43 5.28
N GLU A 150 -10.26 -16.25 5.70
CA GLU A 150 -9.47 -15.35 6.55
C GLU A 150 -9.19 -15.97 7.92
N MET A 151 -10.14 -16.72 8.48
CA MET A 151 -9.94 -17.43 9.74
C MET A 151 -8.88 -18.53 9.66
N ILE A 152 -8.87 -19.30 8.56
CA ILE A 152 -7.81 -20.27 8.28
C ILE A 152 -6.46 -19.55 8.17
N GLU A 153 -6.43 -18.40 7.51
CA GLU A 153 -5.22 -17.59 7.35
C GLU A 153 -4.72 -17.03 8.69
N ILE A 154 -5.62 -16.58 9.57
CA ILE A 154 -5.30 -16.14 10.94
C ILE A 154 -4.65 -17.29 11.72
N PHE A 155 -5.24 -18.49 11.69
CA PHE A 155 -4.67 -19.67 12.36
C PHE A 155 -3.32 -20.11 11.77
N ALA A 156 -3.15 -20.05 10.46
CA ALA A 156 -1.90 -20.39 9.81
C ALA A 156 -0.77 -19.40 10.16
N ARG A 157 -1.10 -18.13 10.39
CA ARG A 157 -0.13 -17.07 10.75
C ARG A 157 0.24 -17.06 12.22
N GLN A 158 -0.73 -17.26 13.12
CA GLN A 158 -0.52 -17.21 14.57
C GLN A 158 -0.03 -18.57 15.14
N GLY A 159 -0.10 -19.63 14.33
CA GLY A 159 0.04 -21.01 14.80
C GLY A 159 -1.21 -21.46 15.57
N PHE A 160 -1.37 -22.77 15.77
CA PHE A 160 -2.36 -23.31 16.70
C PHE A 160 -1.90 -23.02 18.14
N GLY A 161 -1.85 -21.75 18.53
CA GLY A 161 -1.60 -21.33 19.90
C GLY A 161 -2.81 -21.67 20.76
N ASP A 162 -2.58 -22.32 21.90
CA ASP A 162 -3.61 -22.79 22.83
C ASP A 162 -4.68 -21.73 23.07
N VAL A 163 -5.88 -21.99 22.55
CA VAL A 163 -7.10 -21.30 22.96
C VAL A 163 -7.36 -21.71 24.40
N GLN A 164 -6.74 -21.00 25.34
CA GLN A 164 -7.09 -21.10 26.74
C GLN A 164 -8.58 -20.79 26.88
N GLN A 165 -9.28 -21.76 27.44
CA GLN A 165 -10.62 -21.64 27.97
C GLN A 165 -10.69 -20.41 28.88
N SER A 166 -11.23 -19.30 28.38
CA SER A 166 -11.84 -18.30 29.27
C SER A 166 -13.21 -18.81 29.66
N ARG A 167 -13.21 -19.73 30.63
CA ARG A 167 -14.36 -20.14 31.43
C ARG A 167 -14.90 -18.91 32.17
N LYS A 168 -16.17 -18.59 31.98
CA LYS A 168 -17.05 -18.19 33.08
C LYS A 168 -18.14 -19.24 33.18
#